data_AF-A0A812I827-F1
#
_entry.id   AF-A0A812I827-F1
#
_cell.length_a   1.000
_cell.length_b   1.000
_cell.length_c   1.000
_cell.angle_alpha   90.00
_cell.angle_beta   90.00
_cell.angle_gamma   90.00
#
_symmetry.space_group_name_H-M   'P 1'
#
loop_
_entity.id
_entity.type
_entity.pdbx_description
1 polymer ?
#
loop_
_entity_poly.entity_id
_entity_poly.type
_entity_poly.pdbx_seq_one_letter_code
_entity_poly.pdbx_strand_id
1 'polypeptide(L)'
;MRRNRQSPLFKRPLEYPKSRHGAAKQSPVFLCNPGNCTSYTSTNYILAGFVALGAAGGETADWSALDQSQIFPKPVGAKYQHCTFADKGQLNKSLTIAGASGGIFRHTRVASQDASILGWTCGNLISPASAAAEFFYDLLLAKRIIPGDMVDAMQDWRPLSVGWAKGQIQYGTGLMIQQTSWNATYPPVLGSWGSYVGHGGDTYGFLSESGILPQFNASFSAIANQADAGFCSRGVGLLTSPLAEL
;
A
#
# COMPACT_ATOMS: atom_id res chain seq x y z
N MET A 1 -34.87 -43.78 27.14
CA MET A 1 -33.67 -43.36 27.92
C MET A 1 -32.47 -43.24 26.99
N ARG A 2 -32.12 -42.02 26.56
CA ARG A 2 -30.90 -41.71 25.79
C ARG A 2 -30.10 -40.68 26.59
N ARG A 3 -28.85 -41.00 26.93
CA ARG A 3 -27.98 -40.14 27.74
C ARG A 3 -27.42 -39.00 26.87
N ASN A 4 -27.79 -37.77 27.21
CA ASN A 4 -27.13 -36.54 26.76
C ASN A 4 -25.70 -36.53 27.31
N ARG A 5 -24.69 -36.52 26.43
CA ARG A 5 -23.32 -36.10 26.79
C ARG A 5 -23.19 -34.61 26.50
N GLN A 6 -23.27 -33.80 27.55
CA GLN A 6 -22.82 -32.42 27.50
C GLN A 6 -21.29 -32.41 27.52
N SER A 7 -20.70 -31.87 26.45
CA SER A 7 -19.27 -31.56 26.39
C SER A 7 -19.03 -30.23 27.12
N PRO A 8 -18.11 -30.13 28.09
CA PRO A 8 -17.81 -28.85 28.72
C PRO A 8 -16.96 -28.00 27.77
N LEU A 9 -17.60 -26.98 27.19
CA LEU A 9 -16.94 -25.84 26.54
C LEU A 9 -16.41 -24.88 27.62
N PHE A 10 -15.14 -24.47 27.44
CA PHE A 10 -14.48 -23.27 27.97
C PHE A 10 -14.39 -23.06 29.48
N LYS A 11 -13.14 -23.04 29.98
CA LYS A 11 -12.52 -21.93 30.74
C LYS A 11 -11.12 -22.34 31.18
N ARG A 12 -10.13 -22.10 30.32
CA ARG A 12 -8.78 -21.78 30.80
C ARG A 12 -8.40 -20.46 30.14
N PRO A 13 -8.07 -19.41 30.91
CA PRO A 13 -7.37 -18.27 30.35
C PRO A 13 -6.14 -18.80 29.62
N LEU A 14 -5.82 -18.23 28.46
CA LEU A 14 -4.50 -18.38 27.86
C LEU A 14 -3.50 -17.76 28.85
N GLU A 15 -3.03 -18.56 29.81
CA GLU A 15 -1.80 -18.26 30.53
C GLU A 15 -0.68 -18.35 29.50
N TYR A 16 -0.33 -17.21 28.92
CA TYR A 16 0.94 -17.08 28.24
C TYR A 16 2.01 -17.53 29.22
N PRO A 17 2.86 -18.53 28.88
CA PRO A 17 3.95 -18.91 29.74
C PRO A 17 4.75 -17.64 30.01
N LYS A 18 4.88 -17.28 31.30
CA LYS A 18 5.79 -16.22 31.74
C LYS A 18 7.17 -16.61 31.22
N SER A 19 7.54 -16.08 30.06
CA SER A 19 8.85 -16.33 29.50
C SER A 19 9.84 -15.78 30.53
N ARG A 20 10.78 -16.62 30.95
CA ARG A 20 11.91 -16.21 31.80
C ARG A 20 12.91 -15.32 31.04
N HIS A 21 12.45 -14.71 29.96
CA HIS A 21 13.14 -13.67 29.22
C HIS A 21 12.46 -12.38 29.64
N GLY A 22 12.95 -11.77 30.73
CA GLY A 22 12.54 -10.43 31.11
C GLY A 22 12.55 -9.55 29.86
N ALA A 23 11.49 -8.75 29.66
CA ALA A 23 11.22 -7.92 28.49
C ALA A 23 12.50 -7.72 27.68
N ALA A 24 12.67 -8.55 26.64
CA ALA A 24 13.91 -8.60 25.88
C ALA A 24 14.26 -7.16 25.52
N LYS A 25 15.40 -6.68 26.03
CA LYS A 25 15.92 -5.32 25.80
C LYS A 25 15.72 -5.05 24.32
N GLN A 26 14.75 -4.20 23.96
CA GLN A 26 14.38 -4.01 22.56
C GLN A 26 15.66 -3.59 21.82
N SER A 27 16.13 -4.46 20.94
CA SER A 27 17.24 -4.16 20.03
C SER A 27 16.85 -2.92 19.21
N PRO A 28 17.81 -2.04 18.88
CA PRO A 28 17.75 -0.58 19.06
C PRO A 28 16.43 0.10 18.70
N VAL A 29 16.10 1.16 19.46
CA VAL A 29 14.86 1.97 19.38
C VAL A 29 14.52 2.43 17.95
N PHE A 30 15.52 2.65 17.10
CA PHE A 30 15.34 2.98 15.68
C PHE A 30 16.43 2.34 14.81
N LEU A 31 16.13 2.10 13.53
CA LEU A 31 17.10 1.64 12.52
C LEU A 31 18.25 2.66 12.31
N CYS A 32 17.95 3.95 12.46
CA CYS A 32 18.89 5.07 12.46
C CYS A 32 18.28 6.23 13.28
N ASN A 33 19.09 7.24 13.63
CA ASN A 33 18.54 8.45 14.27
C ASN A 33 17.54 9.15 13.34
N PRO A 34 16.43 9.71 13.87
CA PRO A 34 15.48 10.48 13.06
C PRO A 34 16.19 11.56 12.23
N GLY A 35 15.86 11.63 10.93
CA GLY A 35 16.46 12.57 9.98
C GLY A 35 17.80 12.13 9.37
N ASN A 36 18.46 11.08 9.89
CA ASN A 36 19.78 10.67 9.41
C ASN A 36 19.75 9.59 8.32
N CYS A 37 18.61 8.92 8.14
CA CYS A 37 18.43 7.96 7.06
C CYS A 37 16.96 7.91 6.62
N THR A 38 16.73 7.16 5.55
CA THR A 38 15.47 6.98 4.85
C THR A 38 15.28 5.49 4.63
N SER A 39 14.19 4.96 5.17
CA SER A 39 13.81 3.55 5.07
C SER A 39 12.31 3.48 4.83
N TYR A 40 11.89 2.59 3.94
CA TYR A 40 10.48 2.23 3.87
C TYR A 40 10.08 1.48 5.16
N THR A 41 8.91 1.84 5.71
CA THR A 41 8.27 1.09 6.79
C THR A 41 6.77 1.37 6.82
N SER A 42 5.97 0.30 6.75
CA SER A 42 4.51 0.39 6.88
C SER A 42 4.08 0.94 8.24
N THR A 43 4.90 0.80 9.28
CA THR A 43 4.62 1.35 10.61
C THR A 43 4.45 2.88 10.58
N ASN A 44 5.18 3.60 9.71
CA ASN A 44 5.04 5.05 9.60
C ASN A 44 3.65 5.46 9.07
N TYR A 45 3.07 4.66 8.17
CA TYR A 45 1.73 4.90 7.66
C TYR A 45 0.65 4.60 8.71
N ILE A 46 0.83 3.56 9.52
CA ILE A 46 -0.01 3.30 10.70
C ILE A 46 0.01 4.48 11.68
N LEU A 47 1.20 5.02 11.97
CA LEU A 47 1.34 6.18 12.84
C LEU A 47 0.69 7.43 12.23
N ALA A 48 0.83 7.64 10.92
CA ALA A 48 0.11 8.71 10.22
C ALA A 48 -1.41 8.57 10.33
N GLY A 49 -1.93 7.33 10.27
CA GLY A 49 -3.32 7.00 10.55
C GLY A 49 -3.79 7.47 11.93
N PHE A 50 -3.01 7.20 12.98
CA PHE A 50 -3.33 7.67 14.32
C PHE A 50 -3.29 9.20 14.46
N VAL A 51 -2.36 9.87 13.77
CA VAL A 51 -2.33 11.34 13.73
C VAL A 51 -3.59 11.89 13.06
N ALA A 52 -4.00 11.31 11.92
CA ALA A 52 -5.23 11.70 11.23
C ALA A 52 -6.48 11.45 12.08
N LEU A 53 -6.54 10.32 12.78
CA LEU A 53 -7.63 9.98 13.70
C LEU A 53 -7.72 10.99 14.86
N GLY A 54 -6.59 11.32 15.49
CA GLY A 54 -6.55 12.31 16.57
C GLY A 54 -7.01 13.69 16.10
N ALA A 55 -6.64 14.09 14.88
CA ALA A 55 -7.07 15.35 14.28
C ALA A 55 -8.57 15.39 13.93
N ALA A 56 -9.15 14.26 13.48
CA ALA A 56 -10.54 14.20 13.01
C ALA A 56 -11.55 13.87 14.12
N GLY A 57 -11.20 12.98 15.05
CA GLY A 57 -12.11 12.40 16.04
C GLY A 57 -11.69 12.62 17.50
N GLY A 58 -10.52 13.22 17.74
CA GLY A 58 -9.96 13.41 19.09
C GLY A 58 -9.22 12.18 19.63
N GLU A 59 -8.58 12.35 20.79
CA GLU A 59 -7.64 11.36 21.37
C GLU A 59 -8.28 10.02 21.78
N THR A 60 -9.60 9.99 21.95
CA THR A 60 -10.35 8.80 22.38
C THR A 60 -11.09 8.10 21.25
N ALA A 61 -10.90 8.53 20.00
CA ALA A 61 -11.55 7.91 18.86
C ALA A 61 -11.05 6.48 18.66
N ASP A 62 -11.97 5.55 18.39
CA ASP A 62 -11.61 4.20 17.99
C ASP A 62 -10.93 4.24 16.62
N TRP A 63 -9.90 3.42 16.40
CA TRP A 63 -9.15 3.42 15.14
C TRP A 63 -10.05 3.15 13.92
N SER A 64 -11.14 2.38 14.09
CA SER A 64 -12.10 2.09 13.02
C SER A 64 -13.03 3.27 12.69
N ALA A 65 -12.94 4.37 13.45
CA ALA A 65 -13.66 5.61 13.15
C ALA A 65 -12.97 6.46 12.07
N LEU A 66 -11.70 6.15 11.71
CA LEU A 66 -11.02 6.86 10.63
C LEU A 66 -11.61 6.48 9.27
N ASP A 67 -12.48 7.31 8.74
CA ASP A 67 -12.97 7.20 7.37
C ASP A 67 -11.96 7.82 6.39
N GLN A 68 -11.05 6.98 5.87
CA GLN A 68 -10.05 7.40 4.89
C GLN A 68 -10.66 7.92 3.57
N SER A 69 -11.93 7.62 3.27
CA SER A 69 -12.59 8.14 2.06
C SER A 69 -12.89 9.63 2.12
N GLN A 70 -12.86 10.23 3.32
CA GLN A 70 -13.04 11.68 3.52
C GLN A 70 -11.91 12.52 2.93
N ILE A 71 -10.82 11.90 2.46
CA ILE A 71 -9.74 12.60 1.74
C ILE A 71 -10.24 13.24 0.43
N PHE A 72 -11.31 12.72 -0.16
CA PHE A 72 -11.81 13.21 -1.43
C PHE A 72 -12.78 14.39 -1.24
N PRO A 73 -12.50 15.57 -1.83
CA PRO A 73 -13.49 16.64 -1.91
C PRO A 73 -14.77 16.15 -2.60
N LYS A 74 -15.95 16.64 -2.17
CA LYS A 74 -17.26 16.14 -2.66
C LYS A 74 -17.37 15.97 -4.20
N PRO A 75 -16.93 16.93 -5.05
CA PRO A 75 -17.01 16.76 -6.51
C PRO A 75 -16.13 15.63 -7.05
N VAL A 76 -15.05 15.31 -6.33
CA VAL A 76 -14.05 14.30 -6.68
C VAL A 76 -14.46 12.93 -6.13
N GLY A 77 -14.97 12.88 -4.90
CA GLY A 77 -15.32 11.63 -4.20
C GLY A 77 -16.34 10.76 -4.92
N ALA A 78 -17.26 11.35 -5.68
CA ALA A 78 -18.23 10.58 -6.48
C ALA A 78 -17.59 9.63 -7.50
N LYS A 79 -16.40 9.98 -8.03
CA LYS A 79 -15.64 9.11 -8.96
C LYS A 79 -15.08 7.87 -8.27
N TYR A 80 -14.79 7.96 -6.98
CA TYR A 80 -14.13 6.93 -6.19
C TYR A 80 -15.11 6.10 -5.35
N GLN A 81 -16.41 6.13 -5.66
CA GLN A 81 -17.43 5.34 -4.97
C GLN A 81 -17.23 3.81 -5.08
N HIS A 82 -16.41 3.36 -6.04
CA HIS A 82 -16.04 1.96 -6.22
C HIS A 82 -14.75 1.58 -5.47
N CYS A 83 -14.11 2.53 -4.81
CA CYS A 83 -12.99 2.28 -3.92
C CYS A 83 -13.51 1.90 -2.53
N THR A 84 -12.80 1.03 -1.84
CA THR A 84 -13.14 0.63 -0.47
C THR A 84 -11.87 0.53 0.37
N PHE A 85 -11.85 1.19 1.52
CA PHE A 85 -10.82 1.00 2.53
C PHE A 85 -11.27 -0.13 3.47
N ALA A 86 -10.78 -1.35 3.22
CA ALA A 86 -11.28 -2.57 3.85
C ALA A 86 -10.46 -2.95 5.07
N ASP A 87 -11.01 -2.72 6.27
CA ASP A 87 -10.36 -3.05 7.55
C ASP A 87 -10.81 -4.37 8.16
N LYS A 88 -12.01 -4.82 7.82
CA LYS A 88 -12.65 -6.01 8.37
C LYS A 88 -13.67 -6.60 7.39
N GLY A 89 -14.06 -7.84 7.61
CA GLY A 89 -15.01 -8.56 6.78
C GLY A 89 -14.34 -9.30 5.64
N GLN A 90 -15.07 -10.23 5.02
CA GLN A 90 -14.50 -11.09 3.98
C GLN A 90 -14.14 -10.32 2.71
N LEU A 91 -12.90 -10.50 2.23
CA LEU A 91 -12.37 -9.81 1.04
C LEU A 91 -13.16 -10.12 -0.23
N ASN A 92 -13.73 -11.32 -0.38
CA ASN A 92 -14.55 -11.70 -1.52
C ASN A 92 -15.79 -10.83 -1.75
N LYS A 93 -16.20 -10.00 -0.78
CA LYS A 93 -17.30 -9.05 -0.94
C LYS A 93 -16.90 -7.80 -1.72
N SER A 94 -15.60 -7.48 -1.77
CA SER A 94 -15.05 -6.29 -2.41
C SER A 94 -14.14 -6.61 -3.60
N LEU A 95 -13.71 -7.86 -3.76
CA LEU A 95 -12.85 -8.30 -4.85
C LEU A 95 -13.67 -8.82 -6.04
N THR A 96 -13.28 -8.42 -7.25
CA THR A 96 -13.82 -8.97 -8.51
C THR A 96 -13.15 -10.28 -8.92
N ILE A 97 -11.90 -10.49 -8.47
CA ILE A 97 -11.11 -11.68 -8.75
C ILE A 97 -10.35 -12.12 -7.49
N ALA A 98 -10.19 -13.42 -7.30
CA ALA A 98 -9.41 -13.94 -6.19
C ALA A 98 -7.91 -13.70 -6.42
N GLY A 99 -7.25 -13.10 -5.44
CA GLY A 99 -5.79 -13.01 -5.36
C GLY A 99 -5.15 -14.29 -4.84
N ALA A 100 -3.90 -14.52 -5.20
CA ALA A 100 -3.09 -15.64 -4.72
C ALA A 100 -1.70 -15.17 -4.27
N SER A 101 -1.26 -15.63 -3.11
CA SER A 101 0.09 -15.33 -2.61
C SER A 101 1.16 -15.95 -3.51
N GLY A 102 2.18 -15.19 -3.92
CA GLY A 102 3.33 -15.76 -4.61
C GLY A 102 4.38 -16.35 -3.66
N GLY A 103 5.47 -16.84 -4.25
CA GLY A 103 6.67 -17.28 -3.52
C GLY A 103 6.43 -18.40 -2.51
N ILE A 104 6.95 -18.23 -1.29
CA ILE A 104 6.99 -19.25 -0.23
C ILE A 104 5.60 -19.67 0.29
N PHE A 105 4.55 -18.89 0.00
CA PHE A 105 3.20 -19.10 0.52
C PHE A 105 2.31 -20.01 -0.36
N ARG A 106 2.90 -20.69 -1.35
CA ARG A 106 2.28 -21.78 -2.13
C ARG A 106 0.91 -21.43 -2.75
N HIS A 107 0.74 -20.23 -3.30
CA HIS A 107 -0.51 -19.82 -3.97
C HIS A 107 -1.75 -19.88 -3.06
N THR A 108 -1.59 -19.55 -1.77
CA THR A 108 -2.72 -19.39 -0.87
C THR A 108 -3.68 -18.33 -1.41
N ARG A 109 -4.94 -18.71 -1.61
CA ARG A 109 -5.98 -17.79 -2.06
C ARG A 109 -6.39 -16.87 -0.92
N VAL A 110 -6.38 -15.56 -1.16
CA VAL A 110 -6.68 -14.56 -0.13
C VAL A 110 -8.15 -14.15 -0.09
N ALA A 111 -8.95 -14.48 -1.13
CA ALA A 111 -10.32 -13.99 -1.25
C ALA A 111 -11.25 -14.38 -0.07
N SER A 112 -11.04 -15.54 0.55
CA SER A 112 -11.86 -15.99 1.70
C SER A 112 -11.37 -15.47 3.05
N GLN A 113 -10.26 -14.73 3.09
CA GLN A 113 -9.71 -14.16 4.32
C GLN A 113 -10.49 -12.91 4.74
N ASP A 114 -10.40 -12.60 6.03
CA ASP A 114 -10.90 -11.34 6.56
C ASP A 114 -9.96 -10.19 6.19
N ALA A 115 -10.49 -9.02 5.86
CA ALA A 115 -9.72 -7.85 5.44
C ALA A 115 -8.79 -7.31 6.52
N SER A 116 -8.94 -7.74 7.78
CA SER A 116 -7.99 -7.46 8.86
C SER A 116 -6.58 -8.00 8.63
N ILE A 117 -6.37 -8.86 7.61
CA ILE A 117 -5.01 -9.21 7.17
C ILE A 117 -4.32 -8.07 6.41
N LEU A 118 -5.08 -7.11 5.87
CA LEU A 118 -4.52 -5.97 5.17
C LEU A 118 -3.91 -4.99 6.19
N GLY A 119 -2.96 -4.18 5.72
CA GLY A 119 -2.41 -3.12 6.54
C GLY A 119 -3.39 -1.95 6.61
N TRP A 120 -3.99 -1.68 7.77
CA TRP A 120 -4.72 -0.42 8.02
C TRP A 120 -3.88 0.77 7.54
N THR A 121 -4.43 1.81 6.92
CA THR A 121 -3.72 3.04 6.46
C THR A 121 -2.43 2.89 5.63
N CYS A 122 -1.94 1.66 5.41
CA CYS A 122 -0.67 1.35 4.77
C CYS A 122 -0.82 0.27 3.69
N GLY A 123 -2.06 -0.11 3.35
CA GLY A 123 -2.33 -1.13 2.35
C GLY A 123 -3.74 -1.75 2.40
N ASN A 124 -4.78 -0.99 2.78
CA ASN A 124 -6.16 -1.49 2.89
C ASN A 124 -7.11 -0.98 1.78
N LEU A 125 -6.61 -0.23 0.81
CA LEU A 125 -7.41 0.24 -0.32
C LEU A 125 -7.63 -0.90 -1.33
N ILE A 126 -8.90 -1.18 -1.63
CA ILE A 126 -9.37 -2.00 -2.74
C ILE A 126 -9.95 -1.07 -3.79
N SER A 127 -9.42 -1.12 -5.01
CA SER A 127 -9.82 -0.24 -6.11
C SER A 127 -9.76 -0.95 -7.46
N PRO A 128 -10.66 -0.64 -8.41
CA PRO A 128 -10.42 -0.90 -9.82
C PRO A 128 -9.15 -0.18 -10.32
N ALA A 129 -8.48 -0.74 -11.33
CA ALA A 129 -7.30 -0.11 -11.93
C ALA A 129 -7.60 1.26 -12.55
N SER A 130 -8.78 1.44 -13.17
CA SER A 130 -9.19 2.73 -13.72
C SER A 130 -9.26 3.82 -12.66
N ALA A 131 -9.92 3.54 -11.53
CA ALA A 131 -10.02 4.48 -10.41
C ALA A 131 -8.65 4.76 -9.78
N ALA A 132 -7.75 3.78 -9.70
CA ALA A 132 -6.38 4.00 -9.22
C ALA A 132 -5.59 4.91 -10.17
N ALA A 133 -5.71 4.73 -11.49
CA ALA A 133 -5.08 5.64 -12.47
C ALA A 133 -5.65 7.06 -12.36
N GLU A 134 -6.98 7.19 -12.29
CA GLU A 134 -7.66 8.47 -12.11
C GLU A 134 -7.24 9.18 -10.81
N PHE A 135 -7.02 8.43 -9.72
CA PHE A 135 -6.53 8.98 -8.46
C PHE A 135 -5.20 9.69 -8.64
N PHE A 136 -4.22 9.05 -9.28
CA PHE A 136 -2.92 9.68 -9.53
C PHE A 136 -3.01 10.87 -10.48
N TYR A 137 -3.92 10.82 -11.47
CA TYR A 137 -4.20 11.97 -12.33
C TYR A 137 -4.77 13.15 -11.52
N ASP A 138 -5.83 12.92 -10.75
CA ASP A 138 -6.50 13.96 -9.98
C ASP A 138 -5.59 14.49 -8.84
N LEU A 139 -4.74 13.66 -8.25
CA LEU A 139 -3.78 14.05 -7.22
C LEU A 139 -2.64 14.91 -7.79
N LEU A 140 -1.93 14.39 -8.81
CA LEU A 140 -0.62 14.90 -9.17
C LEU A 140 -0.64 15.83 -10.40
N LEU A 141 -1.49 15.55 -11.40
CA LEU A 141 -1.58 16.37 -12.61
C LEU A 141 -2.64 17.46 -12.46
N ALA A 142 -3.87 17.07 -12.11
CA ALA A 142 -4.96 18.02 -11.98
C ALA A 142 -4.98 18.75 -10.62
N LYS A 143 -4.25 18.24 -9.62
CA LYS A 143 -4.13 18.82 -8.26
C LYS A 143 -5.51 19.15 -7.64
N ARG A 144 -6.46 18.22 -7.75
CA ARG A 144 -7.87 18.37 -7.34
C ARG A 144 -8.20 17.77 -5.96
N ILE A 145 -7.30 16.96 -5.40
CA ILE A 145 -7.53 16.27 -4.12
C ILE A 145 -7.03 17.12 -2.95
N ILE A 146 -5.82 17.64 -3.06
CA ILE A 146 -5.18 18.51 -2.07
C ILE A 146 -4.57 19.75 -2.76
N PRO A 147 -4.30 20.84 -2.02
CA PRO A 147 -3.59 22.01 -2.54
C PRO A 147 -2.26 21.68 -3.22
N GLY A 148 -1.91 22.47 -4.23
CA GLY A 148 -0.76 22.18 -5.08
C GLY A 148 0.60 22.25 -4.38
N ASP A 149 0.74 23.09 -3.36
CA ASP A 149 1.90 23.17 -2.48
C ASP A 149 2.06 21.93 -1.60
N MET A 150 0.94 21.32 -1.16
CA MET A 150 0.97 20.02 -0.48
C MET A 150 1.40 18.90 -1.41
N VAL A 151 0.96 18.92 -2.68
CA VAL A 151 1.44 17.98 -3.72
C VAL A 151 2.95 18.15 -3.95
N ASP A 152 3.46 19.38 -3.92
CA ASP A 152 4.88 19.64 -4.07
C ASP A 152 5.66 19.14 -2.84
N ALA A 153 5.12 19.28 -1.63
CA ALA A 153 5.70 18.71 -0.41
C ALA A 153 5.72 17.17 -0.40
N MET A 154 4.74 16.51 -1.03
CA MET A 154 4.77 15.05 -1.21
C MET A 154 5.95 14.57 -2.07
N GLN A 155 6.53 15.47 -2.86
CA GLN A 155 7.63 15.22 -3.78
C GLN A 155 8.98 15.72 -3.26
N ASP A 156 9.14 15.94 -1.95
CA ASP A 156 10.46 16.09 -1.32
C ASP A 156 11.23 14.76 -1.36
N TRP A 157 11.88 14.51 -2.50
CA TRP A 157 12.49 13.23 -2.82
C TRP A 157 13.78 12.99 -2.05
N ARG A 158 13.88 11.80 -1.46
CA ARG A 158 15.14 11.29 -0.92
C ARG A 158 15.34 9.85 -1.37
N PRO A 159 16.56 9.46 -1.78
CA PRO A 159 16.84 8.06 -2.04
C PRO A 159 16.68 7.28 -0.74
N LEU A 160 16.11 6.07 -0.80
CA LEU A 160 16.17 5.15 0.33
C LEU A 160 17.64 4.84 0.63
N SER A 161 18.08 5.03 1.87
CA SER A 161 19.49 4.91 2.26
C SER A 161 19.79 3.64 3.05
N VAL A 162 18.76 2.95 3.54
CA VAL A 162 18.84 1.67 4.26
C VAL A 162 17.63 0.78 3.92
N GLY A 163 17.75 -0.52 4.18
CA GLY A 163 16.66 -1.48 4.02
C GLY A 163 16.36 -1.86 2.56
N TRP A 164 15.10 -2.15 2.29
CA TRP A 164 14.61 -2.53 0.96
C TRP A 164 14.86 -1.42 -0.06
N ALA A 165 15.32 -1.80 -1.26
CA ALA A 165 15.58 -0.88 -2.38
C ALA A 165 16.55 0.29 -2.05
N LYS A 166 17.50 0.08 -1.12
CA LYS A 166 18.57 1.04 -0.81
C LYS A 166 19.27 1.51 -2.09
N GLY A 167 19.28 2.82 -2.30
CA GLY A 167 19.90 3.50 -3.45
C GLY A 167 19.15 3.33 -4.77
N GLN A 168 18.04 2.60 -4.78
CA GLN A 168 17.33 2.23 -6.01
C GLN A 168 16.05 3.02 -6.23
N ILE A 169 15.44 3.57 -5.18
CA ILE A 169 14.16 4.29 -5.27
C ILE A 169 14.33 5.67 -4.65
N GLN A 170 13.81 6.70 -5.32
CA GLN A 170 13.55 8.00 -4.69
C GLN A 170 12.16 7.97 -4.07
N TYR A 171 12.05 8.38 -2.82
CA TYR A 171 10.84 8.25 -2.03
C TYR A 171 10.49 9.60 -1.39
N GLY A 172 9.21 9.96 -1.47
CA GLY A 172 8.63 11.19 -0.90
C GLY A 172 7.58 10.87 0.15
N THR A 173 6.60 11.75 0.36
CA THR A 173 5.50 11.48 1.29
C THR A 173 4.41 10.65 0.59
N GLY A 174 4.49 9.32 0.66
CA GLY A 174 3.50 8.45 0.03
C GLY A 174 3.69 8.22 -1.47
N LEU A 175 4.82 8.67 -2.04
CA LEU A 175 5.12 8.55 -3.46
C LEU A 175 6.53 8.01 -3.69
N MET A 176 6.72 7.40 -4.85
CA MET A 176 8.00 6.90 -5.34
C MET A 176 8.25 7.43 -6.76
N ILE A 177 9.51 7.68 -7.08
CA ILE A 177 9.96 7.67 -8.47
C ILE A 177 10.45 6.27 -8.79
N GLN A 178 9.87 5.67 -9.83
CA GLN A 178 10.25 4.36 -10.35
C GLN A 178 10.48 4.48 -11.86
N GLN A 179 11.17 3.51 -12.45
CA GLN A 179 11.43 3.45 -13.89
C GLN A 179 11.21 2.04 -14.41
N THR A 180 10.36 1.90 -15.43
CA THR A 180 9.98 0.60 -16.02
C THR A 180 10.77 0.26 -17.28
N SER A 181 11.69 1.12 -17.69
CA SER A 181 12.51 0.89 -18.87
C SER A 181 13.61 -0.15 -18.60
N TRP A 182 14.05 -0.82 -19.66
CA TRP A 182 15.14 -1.81 -19.60
C TRP A 182 16.50 -1.17 -19.32
N ASN A 183 16.62 0.13 -19.56
CA ASN A 183 17.80 0.94 -19.27
C ASN A 183 17.56 1.83 -18.03
N ALA A 184 16.92 1.26 -16.99
CA ALA A 184 16.61 1.98 -15.78
C ALA A 184 17.88 2.44 -15.06
N THR A 185 17.84 3.68 -14.57
CA THR A 185 18.88 4.26 -13.71
C THR A 185 18.46 4.15 -12.25
N TYR A 186 19.43 3.99 -11.35
CA TYR A 186 19.19 3.80 -9.92
C TYR A 186 20.02 4.80 -9.10
N PRO A 187 19.37 5.71 -8.34
CA PRO A 187 17.92 5.93 -8.31
C PRO A 187 17.40 6.53 -9.62
N PRO A 188 16.13 6.32 -9.98
CA PRO A 188 15.58 6.82 -11.23
C PRO A 188 15.47 8.34 -11.23
N VAL A 189 15.77 8.95 -12.38
CA VAL A 189 15.64 10.39 -12.60
C VAL A 189 14.31 10.69 -13.27
N LEU A 190 13.49 11.52 -12.62
CA LEU A 190 12.20 11.92 -13.16
C LEU A 190 12.34 12.63 -14.51
N GLY A 191 11.52 12.24 -15.48
CA GLY A 191 11.56 12.72 -16.86
C GLY A 191 12.34 11.80 -17.81
N SER A 192 13.14 10.87 -17.29
CA SER A 192 13.79 9.84 -18.11
C SER A 192 12.77 8.90 -18.75
N TRP A 193 13.10 8.26 -19.88
CA TRP A 193 12.17 7.34 -20.53
C TRP A 193 11.69 6.23 -19.58
N GLY A 194 10.37 6.07 -19.47
CA GLY A 194 9.72 5.10 -18.60
C GLY A 194 9.78 5.43 -17.10
N SER A 195 10.29 6.60 -16.70
CA SER A 195 10.21 7.04 -15.29
C SER A 195 8.80 7.56 -14.98
N TYR A 196 8.25 7.24 -13.82
CA TYR A 196 6.96 7.72 -13.37
C TYR A 196 6.98 8.13 -11.89
N VAL A 197 6.03 8.98 -11.49
CA VAL A 197 5.74 9.29 -10.08
C VAL A 197 4.49 8.54 -9.68
N GLY A 198 4.56 7.75 -8.62
CA GLY A 198 3.45 6.87 -8.28
C GLY A 198 3.71 6.11 -7.00
N HIS A 199 3.11 4.93 -6.88
CA HIS A 199 3.42 4.01 -5.79
C HIS A 199 3.06 2.57 -6.18
N GLY A 200 3.97 1.64 -5.89
CA GLY A 200 3.70 0.21 -5.98
C GLY A 200 2.91 -0.31 -4.79
N GLY A 201 2.08 -1.32 -4.99
CA GLY A 201 1.37 -2.03 -3.92
C GLY A 201 1.78 -3.49 -3.92
N ASP A 202 2.08 -4.03 -2.75
CA ASP A 202 2.34 -5.46 -2.56
C ASP A 202 1.60 -5.94 -1.32
N THR A 203 0.66 -6.86 -1.52
CA THR A 203 -0.17 -7.44 -0.48
C THR A 203 -0.15 -8.96 -0.61
N TYR A 204 -0.78 -9.68 0.32
CA TYR A 204 -0.77 -11.15 0.36
C TYR A 204 -1.28 -11.87 -0.90
N GLY A 205 -1.91 -11.20 -1.87
CA GLY A 205 -2.34 -11.83 -3.11
C GLY A 205 -2.45 -10.92 -4.31
N PHE A 206 -1.99 -9.68 -4.22
CA PHE A 206 -2.08 -8.69 -5.27
C PHE A 206 -0.83 -7.84 -5.34
N LEU A 207 -0.42 -7.51 -6.57
CA LEU A 207 0.57 -6.50 -6.87
C LEU A 207 -0.07 -5.38 -7.68
N SER A 208 0.35 -4.15 -7.45
CA SER A 208 -0.07 -3.01 -8.26
C SER A 208 1.10 -2.09 -8.56
N GLU A 209 1.05 -1.42 -9.69
CA GLU A 209 1.90 -0.27 -10.02
C GLU A 209 1.02 0.79 -10.64
N SER A 210 1.01 1.99 -10.06
CA SER A 210 0.12 3.06 -10.46
C SER A 210 0.83 4.40 -10.30
N GLY A 211 0.56 5.34 -11.20
CA GLY A 211 1.23 6.63 -11.17
C GLY A 211 0.99 7.46 -12.42
N ILE A 212 1.82 8.48 -12.59
CA ILE A 212 1.85 9.37 -13.76
C ILE A 212 3.18 9.23 -14.49
N LEU A 213 3.10 9.16 -15.82
CA LEU A 213 4.22 9.21 -16.75
C LEU A 213 4.31 10.66 -17.27
N PRO A 214 5.20 11.51 -16.72
CA PRO A 214 5.23 12.94 -17.07
C PRO A 214 5.49 13.19 -18.55
N GLN A 215 6.24 12.30 -19.20
CA GLN A 215 6.61 12.38 -20.62
C GLN A 215 5.39 12.29 -21.55
N PHE A 216 4.30 11.69 -21.07
CA PHE A 216 3.06 11.53 -21.83
C PHE A 216 1.92 12.35 -21.25
N ASN A 217 2.14 13.06 -20.13
CA ASN A 217 1.09 13.72 -19.37
C ASN A 217 -0.11 12.79 -19.09
N ALA A 218 0.19 11.53 -18.74
CA ALA A 218 -0.78 10.46 -18.61
C ALA A 218 -0.61 9.71 -17.30
N SER A 219 -1.71 9.20 -16.75
CA SER A 219 -1.73 8.29 -15.61
C SER A 219 -1.90 6.84 -16.06
N PHE A 220 -1.39 5.91 -15.29
CA PHE A 220 -1.59 4.48 -15.52
C PHE A 220 -1.84 3.75 -14.20
N SER A 221 -2.38 2.55 -14.31
CA SER A 221 -2.45 1.59 -13.22
C SER A 221 -2.47 0.17 -13.79
N ALA A 222 -1.56 -0.67 -13.32
CA ALA A 222 -1.52 -2.10 -13.59
C ALA A 222 -1.71 -2.84 -12.27
N ILE A 223 -2.65 -3.80 -12.23
CA ILE A 223 -2.94 -4.60 -11.04
C ILE A 223 -2.94 -6.08 -11.44
N ALA A 224 -2.22 -6.90 -10.68
CA ALA A 224 -2.15 -8.33 -10.84
C ALA A 224 -2.71 -9.03 -9.60
N ASN A 225 -3.43 -10.14 -9.80
CA ASN A 225 -4.00 -10.96 -8.72
C ASN A 225 -3.04 -12.06 -8.24
N GLN A 226 -1.73 -11.79 -8.31
CA GLN A 226 -0.69 -12.68 -7.81
C GLN A 226 0.43 -11.86 -7.19
N ALA A 227 0.79 -12.19 -5.94
CA ALA A 227 1.86 -11.53 -5.19
C ALA A 227 3.24 -12.15 -5.51
N ASP A 228 3.61 -12.20 -6.79
CA ASP A 228 4.92 -12.68 -7.23
C ASP A 228 5.73 -11.52 -7.85
N ALA A 229 6.80 -11.12 -7.16
CA ALA A 229 7.54 -9.87 -7.40
C ALA A 229 8.05 -9.70 -8.85
N GLY A 230 8.13 -10.78 -9.63
CA GLY A 230 8.54 -10.73 -11.03
C GLY A 230 7.51 -10.18 -12.01
N PHE A 231 6.22 -10.10 -11.64
CA PHE A 231 5.15 -9.83 -12.61
C PHE A 231 5.02 -8.34 -12.97
N CYS A 232 4.88 -7.44 -11.99
CA CYS A 232 4.65 -6.02 -12.30
C CYS A 232 5.91 -5.29 -12.77
N SER A 233 7.08 -5.60 -12.23
CA SER A 233 8.35 -4.99 -12.64
C SER A 233 8.73 -5.29 -14.10
N ARG A 234 8.36 -6.47 -14.62
CA ARG A 234 8.63 -6.87 -16.02
C ARG A 234 7.47 -6.59 -16.97
N GLY A 235 6.22 -6.72 -16.51
CA GLY A 235 5.03 -6.53 -17.33
C GLY A 235 4.81 -5.09 -17.80
N VAL A 236 5.07 -4.10 -16.93
CA VAL A 236 4.96 -2.68 -17.32
C VAL A 236 6.07 -2.29 -18.30
N GLY A 237 7.28 -2.84 -18.15
CA GLY A 237 8.38 -2.63 -19.10
C GLY A 237 8.12 -3.19 -20.49
N LEU A 238 7.29 -4.25 -20.61
CA LEU A 238 6.86 -4.82 -21.89
C LEU A 238 5.80 -3.97 -22.60
N LEU A 239 4.88 -3.32 -21.87
CA LEU A 239 3.86 -2.43 -22.45
C LEU A 239 4.45 -1.11 -22.99
N THR A 240 5.64 -0.72 -22.53
CA THR A 240 6.35 0.48 -22.98
C THR A 240 7.47 0.20 -23.98
N SER A 241 7.66 -1.06 -24.39
CA SER A 241 8.52 -1.35 -25.54
C SER A 241 7.85 -0.77 -26.78
N PRO A 242 8.58 -0.04 -27.65
CA PRO A 242 8.01 0.29 -28.95
C PRO A 242 7.54 -1.03 -29.58
N LEU A 243 6.33 -1.03 -30.12
CA LEU A 243 5.96 -1.88 -31.24
C LEU A 243 6.92 -1.52 -32.38
N ALA A 244 8.16 -2.00 -32.28
CA ALA A 244 9.08 -2.05 -33.37
C ALA A 244 8.63 -3.22 -34.24
N GLU A 245 8.00 -2.85 -35.35
CA GLU A 245 7.75 -3.69 -36.53
C GLU A 245 6.69 -4.80 -36.37
N LEU A 246 5.43 -4.40 -36.55
CA LEU A 246 4.53 -5.04 -37.50
C LEU A 246 4.05 -4.00 -38.51
#